data_AF-A0A920KQ11-F1
#
_entry.id   AF-A0A920KQ11-F1
#
_cell.length_a   1.000
_cell.length_b   1.000
_cell.length_c   1.000
_cell.angle_alpha   90.00
_cell.angle_beta   90.00
_cell.angle_gamma   90.00
#
_symmetry.space_group_name_H-M   'P 1'
#
loop_
_entity.id
_entity.type
_entity.pdbx_description
1 polymer ?
#
loop_
_entity_poly.entity_id
_entity_poly.type
_entity_poly.pdbx_seq_one_letter_code
_entity_poly.pdbx_strand_id
1 'polypeptide(L)'
;MDLAGFKQIFLFEYLHRVLGRLIGLMYFVPLVIFALRKMIAPQLLPTLILLLILGAAQGLLGWYMVKSGLVDRPSVSQYRLTAHLGVAVAIYALMMWLVLRSAQASRRR
;
A
#
# COMPACT_ATOMS: atom_id res chain seq x y z
N MET A 1 -25.55 4.01 -10.34
CA MET A 1 -25.86 2.66 -9.82
C MET A 1 -27.07 2.78 -8.93
N ASP A 2 -27.96 1.78 -8.95
CA ASP A 2 -29.05 1.67 -7.99
C ASP A 2 -28.54 0.98 -6.70
N LEU A 3 -29.38 0.95 -5.66
CA LEU A 3 -29.02 0.35 -4.38
C LEU A 3 -28.72 -1.15 -4.50
N ALA A 4 -29.43 -1.85 -5.39
CA ALA A 4 -29.25 -3.27 -5.62
C ALA A 4 -27.87 -3.57 -6.22
N GLY A 5 -27.45 -2.83 -7.24
CA GLY A 5 -26.12 -2.95 -7.84
C GLY A 5 -24.99 -2.59 -6.87
N PHE A 6 -25.18 -1.56 -6.04
CA PHE A 6 -24.17 -1.19 -5.03
C PHE A 6 -23.96 -2.29 -3.97
N LYS A 7 -25.03 -2.93 -3.51
CA LYS A 7 -24.95 -4.00 -2.48
C LYS A 7 -24.06 -5.16 -2.92
N GLN A 8 -23.96 -5.46 -4.22
CA GLN A 8 -23.11 -6.54 -4.73
C GLN A 8 -21.62 -6.27 -4.52
N ILE A 9 -21.18 -5.01 -4.72
CA ILE A 9 -19.76 -4.63 -4.63
C ILE A 9 -19.36 -4.08 -3.25
N PHE A 10 -20.35 -3.67 -2.44
CA PHE A 10 -20.15 -2.99 -1.16
C PHE A 10 -19.19 -3.76 -0.24
N LEU A 11 -19.39 -5.07 -0.09
CA LEU A 11 -18.56 -5.88 0.82
C LEU A 11 -17.09 -5.86 0.39
N PHE A 12 -16.81 -6.03 -0.91
CA PHE A 12 -15.45 -6.02 -1.44
C PHE A 12 -14.79 -4.64 -1.28
N GLU A 13 -15.50 -3.56 -1.60
CA GLU A 13 -14.99 -2.21 -1.41
C GLU A 13 -14.72 -1.88 0.05
N TYR A 14 -15.65 -2.22 0.94
CA TYR A 14 -15.53 -1.98 2.36
C TYR A 14 -14.35 -2.76 2.94
N LEU A 15 -14.29 -4.07 2.66
CA LEU A 15 -13.22 -4.93 3.14
C LEU A 15 -11.85 -4.47 2.61
N HIS A 16 -11.75 -4.13 1.32
CA HIS A 16 -10.51 -3.63 0.74
C HIS A 16 -10.00 -2.35 1.44
N ARG A 17 -10.90 -1.41 1.77
CA ARG A 17 -10.54 -0.20 2.53
C ARG A 17 -10.10 -0.52 3.96
N VAL A 18 -10.75 -1.47 4.62
CA VAL A 18 -10.36 -1.93 5.96
C VAL A 18 -8.98 -2.58 5.91
N LEU A 19 -8.74 -3.47 4.95
CA LEU A 19 -7.44 -4.11 4.75
C LEU A 19 -6.33 -3.10 4.49
N GLY A 20 -6.55 -2.09 3.64
CA GLY A 20 -5.58 -1.03 3.39
C GLY A 20 -5.17 -0.27 4.67
N ARG A 21 -6.13 0.04 5.55
CA ARG A 21 -5.85 0.67 6.85
C ARG A 21 -5.09 -0.25 7.80
N LEU A 22 -5.48 -1.52 7.87
CA LEU A 22 -4.82 -2.51 8.73
C LEU A 22 -3.36 -2.72 8.30
N ILE A 23 -3.11 -2.90 7.00
CA ILE A 23 -1.75 -3.04 6.45
C ILE A 23 -0.92 -1.79 6.79
N GLY A 24 -1.47 -0.59 6.59
CA GLY A 24 -0.79 0.66 6.93
C GLY A 24 -0.41 0.73 8.41
N LEU A 25 -1.32 0.38 9.31
CA LEU A 25 -1.07 0.37 10.76
C LEU A 25 -0.04 -0.70 11.16
N MET A 26 -0.21 -1.93 10.66
CA MET A 26 0.68 -3.06 10.91
C MET A 26 2.09 -2.84 10.35
N TYR A 27 2.25 -1.98 9.36
CA TYR A 27 3.56 -1.58 8.85
C TYR A 27 4.16 -0.42 9.65
N PHE A 28 3.39 0.66 9.83
CA PHE A 28 3.87 1.90 10.45
C PHE A 28 4.25 1.73 11.92
N VAL A 29 3.41 1.06 12.72
CA VAL A 29 3.64 0.94 14.17
C VAL A 29 4.93 0.17 14.48
N PRO A 30 5.19 -1.03 13.91
CA PRO A 30 6.46 -1.72 14.13
C PRO A 30 7.65 -0.95 13.58
N LEU A 31 7.52 -0.30 12.42
CA LEU A 31 8.60 0.50 11.84
C LEU A 31 9.05 1.60 12.81
N VAL A 32 8.11 2.35 13.39
CA VAL A 32 8.41 3.39 14.38
C VAL A 32 9.03 2.80 15.63
N ILE A 33 8.45 1.74 16.20
CA ILE A 33 8.97 1.12 17.43
C ILE A 33 10.40 0.59 17.22
N PHE A 34 10.66 -0.12 16.13
CA PHE A 34 11.99 -0.68 15.83
C PHE A 34 13.01 0.40 15.48
N ALA A 35 12.59 1.48 14.81
CA ALA A 35 13.47 2.62 14.54
C ALA A 35 13.88 3.34 15.84
N LEU A 36 12.91 3.64 16.73
CA LEU A 36 13.17 4.30 18.02
C LEU A 36 14.06 3.44 18.93
N ARG A 37 13.87 2.12 18.91
CA ARG A 37 14.71 1.17 19.66
C ARG A 37 16.06 0.86 18.98
N LYS A 38 16.37 1.49 17.84
CA LYS A 38 17.58 1.23 17.04
C LYS A 38 17.78 -0.26 16.69
N MET A 39 16.68 -0.99 16.50
CA MET A 39 16.67 -2.41 16.14
C MET A 39 16.78 -2.65 14.63
N ILE A 40 16.76 -1.58 13.83
CA ILE A 40 16.85 -1.65 12.37
C ILE A 40 18.28 -1.39 11.94
N ALA A 41 18.84 -2.28 11.13
CA ALA A 41 20.16 -2.07 10.52
C ALA A 41 20.17 -0.75 9.71
N PRO A 42 21.18 0.12 9.86
CA PRO A 42 21.21 1.43 9.19
C PRO A 42 21.05 1.36 7.66
N GLN A 43 21.54 0.27 7.05
CA GLN A 43 21.45 0.05 5.60
C GLN A 43 20.04 -0.33 5.13
N LEU A 44 19.17 -0.79 6.04
CA LEU A 44 17.80 -1.22 5.76
C LEU A 44 16.79 -0.07 5.90
N LEU A 45 17.05 0.86 6.82
CA LEU A 45 16.14 1.95 7.16
C LEU A 45 15.70 2.79 5.94
N PRO A 46 16.58 3.21 5.00
CA PRO A 46 16.15 3.98 3.83
C PRO A 46 15.11 3.26 2.97
N THR A 47 15.27 1.94 2.77
CA THR A 47 14.32 1.14 1.99
C THR A 47 12.98 0.99 2.71
N LEU A 48 12.98 0.87 4.04
CA LEU A 48 11.74 0.81 4.83
C LEU A 48 10.99 2.15 4.81
N ILE A 49 11.71 3.28 4.88
CA ILE A 49 11.10 4.61 4.74
C ILE A 49 10.53 4.79 3.33
N LEU A 50 11.25 4.35 2.29
CA LEU A 50 10.73 4.37 0.91
C LEU A 50 9.43 3.55 0.78
N LEU A 51 9.39 2.35 1.36
CA LEU A 51 8.18 1.52 1.39
C LEU A 51 7.02 2.21 2.13
N LEU A 52 7.29 2.92 3.23
CA LEU A 52 6.27 3.71 3.93
C LEU A 52 5.70 4.81 3.02
N ILE A 53 6.57 5.57 2.34
CA ILE A 53 6.17 6.65 1.43
C ILE A 53 5.35 6.10 0.27
N LEU A 54 5.79 5.00 -0.35
CA LEU A 54 5.06 4.35 -1.43
C LEU A 54 3.70 3.81 -0.95
N GLY A 55 3.65 3.20 0.24
CA GLY A 55 2.39 2.75 0.86
C GLY A 55 1.42 3.90 1.15
N ALA A 56 1.92 5.03 1.65
CA ALA A 56 1.11 6.23 1.84
C ALA A 56 0.60 6.79 0.50
N ALA A 57 1.46 6.87 -0.52
CA ALA A 57 1.08 7.26 -1.88
C ALA A 57 0.01 6.31 -2.47
N GLN A 58 0.13 5.01 -2.21
CA GLN A 58 -0.86 4.01 -2.63
C GLN A 58 -2.23 4.26 -2.00
N GLY A 59 -2.27 4.53 -0.69
CA GLY A 59 -3.49 4.92 0.02
C GLY A 59 -4.09 6.23 -0.50
N LEU A 60 -3.26 7.23 -0.77
CA LEU A 60 -3.67 8.51 -1.36
C LEU A 60 -4.26 8.33 -2.77
N LEU A 61 -3.65 7.48 -3.62
CA LEU A 61 -4.19 7.12 -4.93
C LEU A 61 -5.55 6.42 -4.79
N GLY A 62 -5.70 5.49 -3.85
CA GLY A 62 -6.98 4.82 -3.57
C GLY A 62 -8.07 5.80 -3.12
N TRP A 63 -7.73 6.80 -2.31
CA TRP A 63 -8.64 7.88 -1.96
C TRP A 63 -9.00 8.77 -3.15
N TYR A 64 -8.01 9.13 -3.97
CA TYR A 64 -8.20 9.95 -5.17
C TYR A 64 -9.11 9.27 -6.21
N MET A 65 -9.01 7.94 -6.36
CA MET A 65 -9.90 7.15 -7.21
C MET A 65 -11.37 7.31 -6.84
N VAL A 66 -11.68 7.47 -5.55
CA VAL A 66 -13.04 7.53 -5.02
C VAL A 66 -13.58 8.96 -5.03
N LYS A 67 -12.76 9.95 -4.63
CA LYS A 67 -13.16 11.36 -4.62
C LYS A 67 -13.51 11.88 -6.01
N SER A 68 -12.80 11.41 -7.04
CA SER A 68 -12.97 11.87 -8.42
C SER A 68 -14.24 11.34 -9.13
N GLY A 69 -14.98 10.41 -8.52
CA GLY A 69 -16.23 9.86 -9.08
C GLY A 69 -17.51 10.61 -8.69
N LEU A 70 -17.44 11.60 -7.80
CA LEU A 70 -18.60 12.22 -7.15
C LEU A 70 -19.02 13.58 -7.72
N VAL A 71 -18.35 14.09 -8.76
CA VAL A 71 -18.62 15.45 -9.29
C VAL A 71 -19.22 15.45 -10.70
N ASP A 72 -18.69 14.65 -11.65
CA ASP A 72 -19.18 14.70 -13.05
C ASP A 72 -19.37 13.33 -13.74
N ARG A 73 -18.65 12.27 -13.32
CA ARG A 73 -18.72 10.93 -13.92
C ARG A 73 -18.53 9.83 -12.86
N PRO A 74 -19.52 8.93 -12.67
CA PRO A 74 -19.46 7.87 -11.65
C PRO A 74 -18.48 6.74 -11.99
N SER A 75 -17.72 6.83 -13.08
CA SER A 75 -16.72 5.83 -13.47
C SER A 75 -15.31 6.22 -12.98
N VAL A 76 -14.64 5.27 -12.33
CA VAL A 76 -13.21 5.40 -12.02
C VAL A 76 -12.45 5.36 -13.35
N SER A 77 -11.62 6.38 -13.61
CA SER A 77 -10.75 6.41 -14.78
C SER A 77 -9.82 5.19 -14.79
N GLN A 78 -9.75 4.49 -15.93
CA GLN A 78 -8.87 3.33 -16.12
C GLN A 78 -7.41 3.69 -15.81
N TYR A 79 -6.98 4.91 -16.17
CA TYR A 79 -5.63 5.39 -15.86
C TYR A 79 -5.35 5.43 -14.34
N ARG A 80 -6.33 5.83 -13.52
CA ARG A 80 -6.16 5.87 -12.06
C ARG A 80 -6.11 4.46 -11.47
N LEU A 81 -6.95 3.56 -11.99
CA LEU A 81 -6.95 2.16 -11.59
C LEU A 81 -5.62 1.47 -11.95
N THR A 82 -5.14 1.65 -13.17
CA THR A 82 -3.84 1.14 -13.61
C THR A 82 -2.69 1.73 -12.79
N ALA A 83 -2.72 3.02 -12.49
CA ALA A 83 -1.70 3.66 -11.65
C ALA A 83 -1.68 3.07 -10.23
N HIS A 84 -2.85 2.90 -9.61
CA HIS A 84 -2.96 2.30 -8.28
C HIS A 84 -2.46 0.85 -8.27
N LEU A 85 -2.87 0.04 -9.25
CA LEU A 85 -2.37 -1.34 -9.37
C LEU A 85 -0.85 -1.36 -9.62
N GLY A 86 -0.34 -0.49 -10.49
CA GLY A 86 1.09 -0.40 -10.81
C GLY A 86 1.93 -0.06 -9.58
N VAL A 87 1.49 0.88 -8.75
CA VAL A 87 2.14 1.21 -7.47
C VAL A 87 2.07 0.02 -6.51
N ALA A 88 0.94 -0.71 -6.45
CA ALA A 88 0.81 -1.93 -5.65
C ALA A 88 1.88 -2.97 -6.02
N VAL A 89 2.01 -3.23 -7.32
CA VAL A 89 2.97 -4.19 -7.89
C VAL A 89 4.40 -3.74 -7.63
N ALA A 90 4.71 -2.45 -7.78
CA ALA A 90 6.03 -1.91 -7.48
C ALA A 90 6.41 -2.07 -6.00
N ILE A 91 5.48 -1.79 -5.08
CA ILE A 91 5.68 -2.03 -3.63
C ILE A 91 5.95 -3.51 -3.38
N TYR A 92 5.13 -4.40 -3.95
CA TYR A 92 5.31 -5.85 -3.80
C TYR A 92 6.67 -6.34 -4.33
N ALA A 93 7.07 -5.88 -5.52
CA ALA A 93 8.37 -6.20 -6.10
C ALA A 93 9.53 -5.70 -5.23
N LEU A 94 9.42 -4.48 -4.68
CA LEU A 94 10.43 -3.91 -3.78
C LEU A 94 10.54 -4.70 -2.47
N MET A 95 9.42 -5.13 -1.88
CA MET A 95 9.42 -6.02 -0.71
C MET A 95 10.06 -7.36 -1.02
N MET A 96 9.72 -7.97 -2.16
CA MET A 96 10.30 -9.25 -2.59
C MET A 96 11.82 -9.13 -2.79
N TRP A 97 12.27 -8.07 -3.47
CA TRP A 97 13.68 -7.77 -3.64
C TRP A 97 14.40 -7.59 -2.29
N LEU A 98 13.76 -6.90 -1.34
CA LEU A 98 14.32 -6.67 0.00
C LEU A 98 14.52 -7.98 0.78
N VAL A 99 13.56 -8.90 0.69
CA VAL A 99 13.65 -10.24 1.30
C VAL A 99 14.79 -11.03 0.67
N LEU A 100 14.88 -11.06 -0.66
CA LEU A 100 15.94 -11.78 -1.38
C LEU A 100 17.33 -11.23 -1.06
N ARG A 101 17.48 -9.90 -1.05
CA ARG A 101 18.73 -9.22 -0.68
C ARG A 101 19.13 -9.55 0.76
N SER A 102 18.18 -9.53 1.70
CA SER A 102 18.42 -9.85 3.11
C SER A 102 18.81 -11.32 3.29
N ALA A 103 18.16 -12.25 2.58
CA ALA A 103 18.50 -13.67 2.60
C ALA A 103 19.91 -13.96 2.05
N GLN A 104 20.31 -13.28 0.98
CA GLN A 104 21.67 -13.39 0.44
C GLN A 104 22.72 -12.83 1.40
N ALA A 105 22.44 -11.70 2.06
CA ALA A 105 23.33 -11.12 3.06
C ALA A 105 23.54 -12.06 4.26
N SER A 106 22.51 -12.79 4.68
CA SER A 106 22.59 -13.79 5.74
C SER A 106 23.41 -15.03 5.35
N ARG A 107 23.47 -15.41 4.07
CA ARG A 107 24.26 -16.56 3.59
C ARG A 107 25.76 -16.26 3.42
N ARG A 108 26.14 -14.97 3.40
CA ARG A 108 27.53 -14.51 3.22
C ARG A 108 28.23 -14.19 4.54
N ARG A 109 27.52 -14.26 5.66
CA ARG A 109 28.05 -14.17 7.02
C ARG A 109 28.16 -15.56 7.61
#